data_AF-A0A3R9QQR9-F1
#
_entry.id   AF-A0A3R9QQR9-F1
#
_cell.length_a   1.000
_cell.length_b   1.000
_cell.length_c   1.000
_cell.angle_alpha   90.00
_cell.angle_beta   90.00
_cell.angle_gamma   90.00
#
_symmetry.space_group_name_H-M   'P 1'
#
loop_
_entity.id
_entity.type
_entity.pdbx_description
1 polymer ?
#
loop_
_entity_poly.entity_id
_entity_poly.type
_entity_poly.pdbx_seq_one_letter_code
_entity_poly.pdbx_strand_id
1 'polypeptide(L)'
;MAKIYTDNEVSLDPLKGKRIAVVGYGIQGRAQALNLRDSGLDVIVGARKGSSYDLAKREGFDVFPIGEAVSRADVILYLLPDMVQPEVWGEVERNLRDGSTLDFAHGFTIHYGLIRPKETVDIVMVAPKAPGAAVREEFLRGRGVPALVAVHRDATGEAKARALALAKGIGATRAGVIETTFKEETETDLIGEQLVLVGGLMELIMKGWETLVEMGYQPEVAYFEALNEAKLIMDLIWRYGMKGMLERVSVTARYGGLTVGNKVIDGEVKRKMRMYAERVVSGEFTKEWLKFYKEGNIEELMKRISEHKIEETGRKIREIIFREP
;
A
#
# COMPACT_ATOMS: atom_id res chain seq x y z
N MET A 1 3.58 -20.26 -13.60
CA MET A 1 4.27 -19.24 -12.78
C MET A 1 3.80 -17.89 -13.29
N ALA A 2 3.41 -16.96 -12.42
CA ALA A 2 3.02 -15.62 -12.87
C ALA A 2 4.21 -14.95 -13.58
N LYS A 3 3.93 -14.16 -14.62
CA LYS A 3 4.98 -13.43 -15.32
C LYS A 3 5.47 -12.28 -14.42
N ILE A 4 6.76 -12.28 -14.11
CA ILE A 4 7.43 -11.23 -13.35
C ILE A 4 8.21 -10.39 -14.34
N TYR A 5 7.89 -9.10 -14.45
CA TYR A 5 8.62 -8.14 -15.26
C TYR A 5 9.72 -7.49 -14.43
N THR A 6 10.92 -7.49 -14.97
CA THR A 6 12.11 -6.87 -14.37
C THR A 6 12.56 -5.64 -15.14
N ASP A 7 13.51 -4.90 -14.57
CA ASP A 7 13.93 -3.61 -15.13
C ASP A 7 14.52 -3.69 -16.55
N ASN A 8 15.07 -4.85 -16.93
CA ASN A 8 15.62 -5.08 -18.27
C ASN A 8 14.56 -5.38 -19.33
N GLU A 9 13.33 -5.71 -18.93
CA GLU A 9 12.24 -6.12 -19.83
C GLU A 9 11.27 -4.98 -20.15
N VAL A 10 11.39 -3.85 -19.44
CA VAL A 10 10.44 -2.74 -19.50
C VAL A 10 11.15 -1.46 -19.94
N SER A 11 10.51 -0.69 -20.83
CA SER A 11 11.00 0.62 -21.27
C SER A 11 10.14 1.75 -20.72
N LEU A 12 10.75 2.94 -20.56
CA LEU A 12 10.03 4.19 -20.28
C LEU A 12 9.47 4.86 -21.56
N ASP A 13 9.83 4.35 -22.75
CA ASP A 13 9.41 4.92 -24.04
C ASP A 13 7.91 5.18 -24.17
N PRO A 14 6.99 4.31 -23.65
CA PRO A 14 5.56 4.57 -23.70
C PRO A 14 5.10 5.85 -22.99
N LEU A 15 5.93 6.40 -22.10
CA LEU A 15 5.65 7.65 -21.36
C LEU A 15 6.48 8.83 -21.86
N LYS A 16 7.37 8.64 -22.84
CA LYS A 16 8.26 9.71 -23.32
C LYS A 16 7.45 10.80 -24.00
N GLY A 17 7.64 12.04 -23.55
CA GLY A 17 6.90 13.21 -24.06
C GLY A 17 5.42 13.26 -23.63
N LYS A 18 4.97 12.34 -22.77
CA LYS A 18 3.65 12.39 -22.13
C LYS A 18 3.74 13.21 -20.86
N ARG A 19 2.70 14.01 -20.60
CA ARG A 19 2.55 14.70 -19.31
C ARG A 19 1.79 13.81 -18.33
N ILE A 20 2.33 13.69 -17.13
CA ILE A 20 1.76 12.89 -16.04
C ILE A 20 1.17 13.82 -14.98
N ALA A 21 -0.10 13.65 -14.64
CA ALA A 21 -0.72 14.29 -13.48
C ALA A 21 -0.83 13.30 -12.33
N VAL A 22 -0.19 13.60 -11.20
CA VAL A 22 -0.43 12.89 -9.95
C VAL A 22 -1.53 13.64 -9.18
N VAL A 23 -2.72 13.04 -9.09
CA VAL A 23 -3.87 13.62 -8.41
C VAL A 23 -3.91 13.12 -6.97
N GLY A 24 -3.65 14.02 -6.02
CA GLY A 24 -3.43 13.69 -4.61
C GLY A 24 -1.94 13.63 -4.27
N TYR A 25 -1.54 14.30 -3.20
CA TYR A 25 -0.15 14.38 -2.74
C TYR A 25 0.00 13.92 -1.28
N GLY A 26 -0.63 12.77 -1.00
CA GLY A 26 -0.49 12.03 0.26
C GLY A 26 0.72 11.08 0.25
N ILE A 27 0.67 10.01 1.04
CA ILE A 27 1.79 9.07 1.21
C ILE A 27 2.22 8.43 -0.13
N GLN A 28 1.27 7.85 -0.89
CA GLN A 28 1.56 7.26 -2.21
C GLN A 28 1.80 8.35 -3.27
N GLY A 29 0.93 9.36 -3.33
CA GLY A 29 1.02 10.46 -4.31
C GLY A 29 2.38 11.16 -4.31
N ARG A 30 2.88 11.52 -3.13
CA ARG A 30 4.21 12.13 -2.98
C ARG A 30 5.33 11.20 -3.47
N ALA A 31 5.31 9.93 -3.04
CA ALA A 31 6.36 8.98 -3.39
C ALA A 31 6.44 8.73 -4.90
N GLN A 32 5.29 8.48 -5.54
CA GLN A 32 5.23 8.21 -6.97
C GLN A 32 5.55 9.46 -7.80
N ALA A 33 5.05 10.64 -7.42
CA ALA A 33 5.40 11.89 -8.12
C ALA A 33 6.91 12.17 -8.09
N LEU A 34 7.55 12.04 -6.91
CA LEU A 34 8.99 12.23 -6.76
C LEU A 34 9.79 11.19 -7.56
N ASN A 35 9.41 9.91 -7.51
CA ASN A 35 10.13 8.87 -8.25
C ASN A 35 9.98 9.02 -9.77
N LEU A 36 8.78 9.35 -10.27
CA LEU A 36 8.54 9.57 -11.70
C LEU A 36 9.34 10.76 -12.22
N ARG A 37 9.40 11.87 -11.46
CA ARG A 37 10.22 13.03 -11.79
C ARG A 37 11.71 12.67 -11.82
N ASP A 38 12.20 11.98 -10.80
CA ASP A 38 13.61 11.57 -10.73
C ASP A 38 13.97 10.53 -11.80
N SER A 39 12.98 9.83 -12.37
CA SER A 39 13.10 8.98 -13.56
C SER A 39 13.04 9.77 -14.89
N GLY A 40 12.99 11.10 -14.84
CA GLY A 40 13.06 11.98 -16.02
C GLY A 40 11.73 12.22 -16.74
N LEU A 41 10.59 11.96 -16.10
CA LEU A 41 9.26 12.15 -16.68
C LEU A 41 8.70 13.54 -16.34
N ASP A 42 7.82 14.07 -17.20
CA ASP A 42 7.11 15.34 -16.99
C ASP A 42 5.93 15.15 -16.04
N VAL A 43 6.09 15.56 -14.78
CA VAL A 43 5.13 15.33 -13.70
C VAL A 43 4.61 16.65 -13.14
N ILE A 44 3.29 16.79 -13.12
CA ILE A 44 2.55 17.85 -12.42
C ILE A 44 1.68 17.26 -11.31
N VAL A 45 1.26 18.09 -10.35
CA VAL A 45 0.41 17.66 -9.23
C VAL A 45 -0.96 18.33 -9.29
N GLY A 46 -2.02 17.52 -9.17
CA GLY A 46 -3.39 17.98 -8.96
C GLY A 46 -3.78 17.85 -7.49
N ALA A 47 -4.00 18.97 -6.80
CA ALA A 47 -4.38 18.96 -5.38
C ALA A 47 -5.28 20.14 -5.01
N ARG A 48 -6.14 19.95 -4.01
CA ARG A 48 -6.88 21.05 -3.36
C ARG A 48 -5.90 21.89 -2.54
N LYS A 49 -6.13 23.21 -2.46
CA LYS A 49 -5.34 24.11 -1.60
C LYS A 49 -5.31 23.60 -0.16
N GLY A 50 -4.14 23.60 0.46
CA GLY A 50 -3.91 23.05 1.79
C GLY A 50 -2.50 22.47 1.93
N SER A 51 -2.28 21.70 2.99
CA SER A 51 -0.95 21.18 3.35
C SER A 51 -0.28 20.37 2.24
N SER A 52 -1.02 19.49 1.56
CA SER A 52 -0.50 18.69 0.43
C SER A 52 -0.14 19.55 -0.78
N TYR A 53 -0.93 20.58 -1.08
CA TYR A 53 -0.64 21.52 -2.17
C TYR A 53 0.62 22.32 -1.89
N ASP A 54 0.74 22.86 -0.67
CA ASP A 54 1.90 23.65 -0.26
C ASP A 54 3.16 22.79 -0.19
N LEU A 55 3.04 21.53 0.25
CA LEU A 55 4.15 20.59 0.26
C LEU A 55 4.64 20.28 -1.15
N ALA A 56 3.74 19.95 -2.09
CA ALA A 56 4.11 19.68 -3.48
C ALA A 56 4.83 20.88 -4.12
N LYS A 57 4.37 22.12 -3.86
CA LYS A 57 5.07 23.33 -4.29
C LYS A 57 6.47 23.46 -3.68
N ARG A 58 6.61 23.25 -2.37
CA ARG A 58 7.92 23.29 -1.70
C ARG A 58 8.88 22.24 -2.24
N GLU A 59 8.38 21.11 -2.70
CA GLU A 59 9.17 20.04 -3.31
C GLU A 59 9.41 20.23 -4.81
N GLY A 60 9.00 21.37 -5.37
CA GLY A 60 9.36 21.81 -6.72
C GLY A 60 8.43 21.33 -7.83
N PHE A 61 7.19 20.96 -7.52
CA PHE A 61 6.19 20.62 -8.53
C PHE A 61 5.35 21.84 -8.94
N ASP A 62 4.95 21.85 -10.21
CA ASP A 62 3.83 22.69 -10.67
C ASP A 62 2.53 22.08 -10.15
N VAL A 63 1.78 22.85 -9.36
CA VAL A 63 0.57 22.38 -8.67
C VAL A 63 -0.67 23.15 -9.13
N PHE A 64 -1.65 22.40 -9.63
CA PHE A 64 -2.90 22.92 -10.19
C PHE A 64 -4.12 22.41 -9.40
N PRO A 65 -5.28 23.07 -9.53
CA PRO A 65 -6.58 22.45 -9.23
C PRO A 65 -6.74 21.11 -9.97
N ILE A 66 -7.49 20.18 -9.39
CA ILE A 66 -7.56 18.79 -9.86
C ILE A 66 -7.99 18.70 -11.33
N GLY A 67 -9.11 19.33 -11.71
CA GLY A 67 -9.62 19.30 -13.08
C GLY A 67 -8.65 19.93 -14.08
N GLU A 68 -7.92 20.97 -13.67
CA GLU A 68 -6.90 21.61 -14.51
C GLU A 68 -5.66 20.71 -14.70
N ALA A 69 -5.20 20.03 -13.65
CA ALA A 69 -4.10 19.06 -13.79
C ALA A 69 -4.50 17.91 -14.74
N VAL A 70 -5.73 17.39 -14.59
CA VAL A 70 -6.27 16.32 -15.43
C VAL A 70 -6.37 16.78 -16.90
N SER A 71 -6.89 17.98 -17.16
CA SER A 71 -7.03 18.50 -18.53
C SER A 71 -5.70 18.78 -19.22
N ARG A 72 -4.59 18.84 -18.47
CA ARG A 72 -3.23 19.05 -18.97
C ARG A 72 -2.47 17.74 -19.22
N ALA A 73 -2.89 16.62 -18.65
CA ALA A 73 -2.12 15.36 -18.65
C ALA A 73 -2.65 14.29 -19.61
N ASP A 74 -1.73 13.47 -20.13
CA ASP A 74 -2.03 12.27 -20.92
C ASP A 74 -2.17 11.03 -20.05
N VAL A 75 -1.48 11.02 -18.91
CA VAL A 75 -1.47 9.95 -17.92
C VAL A 75 -1.83 10.53 -16.56
N ILE A 76 -2.82 9.97 -15.91
CA ILE A 76 -3.37 10.48 -14.65
C ILE A 76 -3.22 9.38 -13.60
N LEU A 77 -2.41 9.60 -12.58
CA LEU A 77 -2.35 8.74 -11.40
C LEU A 77 -3.38 9.26 -10.39
N TYR A 78 -4.45 8.50 -10.17
CA TYR A 78 -5.55 8.90 -9.29
C TYR A 78 -5.35 8.38 -7.87
N LEU A 79 -4.52 9.10 -7.11
CA LEU A 79 -3.98 8.69 -5.80
C LEU A 79 -4.65 9.43 -4.63
N LEU A 80 -5.95 9.68 -4.75
CA LEU A 80 -6.80 10.12 -3.64
C LEU A 80 -7.21 8.91 -2.79
N PRO A 81 -7.58 9.12 -1.51
CA PRO A 81 -8.19 8.06 -0.71
C PRO A 81 -9.40 7.45 -1.42
N ASP A 82 -9.57 6.13 -1.33
CA ASP A 82 -10.58 5.39 -2.11
C ASP A 82 -12.00 5.92 -1.93
N MET A 83 -12.33 6.40 -0.72
CA MET A 83 -13.65 6.96 -0.42
C MET A 83 -13.85 8.36 -1.00
N VAL A 84 -12.76 9.12 -1.19
CA VAL A 84 -12.76 10.48 -1.75
C VAL A 84 -12.81 10.43 -3.27
N GLN A 85 -12.27 9.38 -3.88
CA GLN A 85 -12.22 9.23 -5.33
C GLN A 85 -13.62 9.39 -5.99
N PRO A 86 -14.71 8.73 -5.55
CA PRO A 86 -16.05 8.96 -6.11
C PRO A 86 -16.58 10.39 -5.95
N GLU A 87 -16.24 11.07 -4.85
CA GLU A 87 -16.70 12.44 -4.57
C GLU A 87 -16.09 13.46 -5.54
N VAL A 88 -14.84 13.23 -5.96
CA VAL A 88 -14.09 14.11 -6.87
C VAL A 88 -14.25 13.69 -8.34
N TRP A 89 -14.79 12.49 -8.58
CA TRP A 89 -14.84 11.88 -9.90
C TRP A 89 -15.48 12.78 -10.96
N GLY A 90 -16.57 13.47 -10.63
CA GLY A 90 -17.27 14.33 -11.59
C GLY A 90 -16.43 15.48 -12.15
N GLU A 91 -15.43 15.98 -11.41
CA GLU A 91 -14.48 16.98 -11.91
C GLU A 91 -13.41 16.32 -12.80
N VAL A 92 -12.92 15.14 -12.40
CA VAL A 92 -11.92 14.37 -13.16
C VAL A 92 -12.48 13.94 -14.51
N GLU A 93 -13.65 13.31 -14.52
CA GLU A 93 -14.28 12.77 -15.72
C GLU A 93 -14.49 13.82 -16.82
N ARG A 94 -14.96 15.02 -16.43
CA ARG A 94 -15.20 16.12 -17.37
C ARG A 94 -13.92 16.62 -18.05
N ASN A 95 -12.76 16.41 -17.43
CA ASN A 95 -11.47 16.90 -17.89
C ASN A 95 -10.61 15.81 -18.53
N LEU A 96 -11.00 14.53 -18.43
CA LEU A 96 -10.29 13.43 -19.07
C LEU A 96 -10.37 13.56 -20.60
N ARG A 97 -9.24 13.44 -21.28
CA ARG A 97 -9.20 13.40 -22.76
C ARG A 97 -9.34 11.98 -23.27
N ASP A 98 -9.89 11.81 -24.47
CA ASP A 98 -9.91 10.50 -25.12
C ASP A 98 -8.47 10.02 -25.37
N GLY A 99 -8.25 8.71 -25.20
CA GLY A 99 -6.93 8.08 -25.33
C GLY A 99 -5.97 8.34 -24.15
N SER A 100 -6.41 9.05 -23.11
CA SER A 100 -5.65 9.19 -21.87
C SER A 100 -5.55 7.86 -21.12
N THR A 101 -4.57 7.74 -20.24
CA THR A 101 -4.44 6.61 -19.32
C THR A 101 -4.77 7.06 -17.90
N LEU A 102 -5.74 6.40 -17.27
CA LEU A 102 -6.10 6.57 -15.87
C LEU A 102 -5.53 5.40 -15.07
N ASP A 103 -4.55 5.70 -14.23
CA ASP A 103 -3.87 4.77 -13.33
C ASP A 103 -4.41 4.89 -11.90
N PHE A 104 -4.51 3.74 -11.23
CA PHE A 104 -4.84 3.63 -9.82
C PHE A 104 -3.72 2.91 -9.08
N ALA A 105 -3.57 3.15 -7.78
CA ALA A 105 -2.69 2.35 -6.91
C ALA A 105 -3.42 1.24 -6.14
N HIS A 106 -4.75 1.21 -6.25
CA HIS A 106 -5.62 0.19 -5.67
C HIS A 106 -6.91 0.07 -6.51
N GLY A 107 -7.39 -1.15 -6.73
CA GLY A 107 -8.50 -1.41 -7.64
C GLY A 107 -9.89 -1.13 -7.08
N PHE A 108 -10.01 -0.75 -5.80
CA PHE A 108 -11.27 -0.69 -5.04
C PHE A 108 -12.43 -0.02 -5.78
N THR A 109 -12.24 1.22 -6.24
CA THR A 109 -13.33 2.03 -6.79
C THR A 109 -13.80 1.54 -8.17
N ILE A 110 -12.90 0.94 -8.95
CA ILE A 110 -13.22 0.30 -10.23
C ILE A 110 -13.85 -1.07 -9.98
N HIS A 111 -13.26 -1.90 -9.11
CA HIS A 111 -13.71 -3.26 -8.86
C HIS A 111 -15.13 -3.31 -8.29
N TYR A 112 -15.44 -2.44 -7.32
CA TYR A 112 -16.76 -2.32 -6.72
C TYR A 112 -17.70 -1.35 -7.47
N GLY A 113 -17.27 -0.82 -8.62
CA GLY A 113 -18.11 -0.02 -9.51
C GLY A 113 -18.56 1.33 -8.96
N LEU A 114 -17.78 1.92 -8.04
CA LEU A 114 -18.02 3.24 -7.46
C LEU A 114 -17.69 4.37 -8.44
N ILE A 115 -16.79 4.10 -9.38
CA ILE A 115 -16.42 4.98 -10.48
C ILE A 115 -16.56 4.22 -11.80
N ARG A 116 -17.04 4.89 -12.84
CA ARG A 116 -17.21 4.33 -14.18
C ARG A 116 -16.64 5.28 -15.23
N PRO A 117 -15.37 5.13 -15.61
CA PRO A 117 -14.77 6.01 -16.61
C PRO A 117 -15.29 5.73 -18.01
N LYS A 118 -15.31 6.76 -18.86
CA LYS A 118 -15.70 6.67 -20.28
C LYS A 118 -14.89 5.62 -21.07
N GLU A 119 -15.52 4.99 -22.06
CA GLU A 119 -14.95 3.89 -22.84
C GLU A 119 -13.69 4.25 -23.65
N THR A 120 -13.46 5.54 -23.90
CA THR A 120 -12.33 6.04 -24.69
C THR A 120 -11.03 6.17 -23.90
N VAL A 121 -10.99 5.74 -22.63
CA VAL A 121 -9.84 5.91 -21.71
C VAL A 121 -9.29 4.54 -21.29
N ASP A 122 -7.97 4.42 -21.31
CA ASP A 122 -7.28 3.26 -20.73
C ASP A 122 -7.42 3.28 -19.21
N ILE A 123 -7.77 2.15 -18.61
CA ILE A 123 -7.82 1.99 -17.15
C ILE A 123 -6.77 0.96 -16.76
N VAL A 124 -5.78 1.42 -16.01
CA VAL A 124 -4.66 0.60 -15.54
C VAL A 124 -4.46 0.78 -14.04
N MET A 125 -3.66 -0.10 -13.47
CA MET A 125 -3.24 0.00 -12.08
C MET A 125 -1.79 -0.40 -11.94
N VAL A 126 -1.06 0.39 -11.17
CA VAL A 126 0.27 0.09 -10.65
C VAL A 126 0.18 0.18 -9.13
N ALA A 127 0.15 -0.97 -8.45
CA ALA A 127 -0.04 -1.07 -7.01
C ALA A 127 1.26 -1.50 -6.30
N PRO A 128 2.08 -0.56 -5.77
CA PRO A 128 3.25 -0.90 -4.96
C PRO A 128 2.82 -1.65 -3.70
N LYS A 129 3.45 -2.79 -3.41
CA LYS A 129 3.15 -3.61 -2.24
C LYS A 129 3.99 -3.16 -1.03
N ALA A 130 3.92 -1.86 -0.75
CA ALA A 130 4.55 -1.20 0.39
C ALA A 130 3.89 0.15 0.70
N PRO A 131 3.99 0.66 1.93
CA PRO A 131 3.64 2.04 2.25
C PRO A 131 4.45 3.02 1.38
N GLY A 132 3.85 4.16 1.01
CA GLY A 132 4.50 5.12 0.09
C GLY A 132 5.84 5.67 0.60
N ALA A 133 6.03 5.80 1.92
CA ALA A 133 7.34 6.16 2.47
C ALA A 133 8.44 5.17 2.05
N ALA A 134 8.16 3.87 2.17
CA ALA A 134 9.08 2.81 1.74
C ALA A 134 9.28 2.79 0.21
N VAL A 135 8.25 3.10 -0.57
CA VAL A 135 8.36 3.26 -2.04
C VAL A 135 9.42 4.31 -2.38
N ARG A 136 9.42 5.45 -1.68
CA ARG A 136 10.41 6.51 -1.90
C ARG A 136 11.80 6.14 -1.36
N GLU A 137 11.87 5.62 -0.14
CA GLU A 137 13.14 5.26 0.50
C GLU A 137 13.92 4.22 -0.29
N GLU A 138 13.26 3.15 -0.73
CA GLU A 138 13.91 2.10 -1.51
C GLU A 138 14.33 2.59 -2.89
N PHE A 139 13.54 3.47 -3.52
CA PHE A 139 13.92 4.11 -4.78
C PHE A 139 15.21 4.93 -4.65
N LEU A 140 15.34 5.73 -3.59
CA LEU A 140 16.53 6.53 -3.30
C LEU A 140 17.76 5.68 -3.00
N ARG A 141 17.57 4.45 -2.48
CA ARG A 141 18.64 3.47 -2.26
C ARG A 141 19.03 2.69 -3.53
N GLY A 142 18.50 3.07 -4.70
CA GLY A 142 18.72 2.37 -5.96
C GLY A 142 18.02 1.01 -6.04
N ARG A 143 17.12 0.71 -5.10
CA ARG A 143 16.26 -0.47 -5.09
C ARG A 143 14.83 -0.06 -5.48
N GLY A 144 13.87 -0.95 -5.26
CA GLY A 144 12.46 -0.70 -5.44
C GLY A 144 11.65 -1.59 -4.51
N VAL A 145 10.35 -1.37 -4.46
CA VAL A 145 9.41 -2.30 -3.81
C VAL A 145 8.68 -3.10 -4.89
N PRO A 146 8.29 -4.36 -4.63
CA PRO A 146 7.47 -5.11 -5.57
C PRO A 146 6.16 -4.37 -5.86
N ALA A 147 5.64 -4.52 -7.07
CA ALA A 147 4.34 -3.97 -7.43
C ALA A 147 3.51 -4.97 -8.22
N LEU A 148 2.19 -4.74 -8.22
CA LEU A 148 1.27 -5.41 -9.13
C LEU A 148 0.89 -4.47 -10.27
N VAL A 149 0.70 -5.02 -11.47
CA VAL A 149 0.20 -4.29 -12.64
C VAL A 149 -1.05 -4.97 -13.16
N ALA A 150 -2.10 -4.19 -13.44
CA ALA A 150 -3.32 -4.68 -14.04
C ALA A 150 -3.83 -3.72 -15.14
N VAL A 151 -4.52 -4.29 -16.12
CA VAL A 151 -5.27 -3.53 -17.13
C VAL A 151 -6.74 -3.93 -16.99
N HIS A 152 -7.59 -2.96 -16.66
CA HIS A 152 -9.04 -3.16 -16.65
C HIS A 152 -9.65 -2.89 -18.03
N ARG A 153 -9.13 -1.86 -18.73
CA ARG A 153 -9.54 -1.52 -20.09
C ARG A 153 -8.36 -0.98 -20.88
N ASP A 154 -8.25 -1.42 -22.13
CA ASP A 154 -7.27 -0.97 -23.10
C ASP A 154 -7.99 -0.37 -24.32
N ALA A 155 -8.23 0.93 -24.29
CA ALA A 155 -8.93 1.66 -25.35
C ALA A 155 -7.97 2.05 -26.49
N THR A 156 -6.67 2.18 -26.19
CA THR A 156 -5.65 2.63 -27.15
C THR A 156 -4.82 1.50 -27.75
N GLY A 157 -4.78 0.33 -27.10
CA GLY A 157 -3.84 -0.76 -27.41
C GLY A 157 -2.48 -0.59 -26.74
N GLU A 158 -2.28 0.47 -25.94
CA GLU A 158 -1.01 0.78 -25.25
C GLU A 158 -1.11 0.68 -23.72
N ALA A 159 -2.29 0.37 -23.15
CA ALA A 159 -2.52 0.45 -21.71
C ALA A 159 -1.49 -0.34 -20.90
N LYS A 160 -1.21 -1.59 -21.31
CA LYS A 160 -0.24 -2.45 -20.63
C LYS A 160 1.19 -1.89 -20.69
N ALA A 161 1.60 -1.38 -21.85
CA ALA A 161 2.93 -0.81 -22.04
C ALA A 161 3.12 0.44 -21.15
N ARG A 162 2.10 1.29 -21.08
CA ARG A 162 2.09 2.49 -20.21
C ARG A 162 2.09 2.11 -18.73
N ALA A 163 1.32 1.10 -18.32
CA ALA A 163 1.31 0.62 -16.93
C ALA A 163 2.66 0.05 -16.49
N LEU A 164 3.32 -0.75 -17.35
CA LEU A 164 4.67 -1.24 -17.07
C LEU A 164 5.68 -0.09 -17.02
N ALA A 165 5.59 0.87 -17.93
CA ALA A 165 6.45 2.06 -17.93
C ALA A 165 6.26 2.91 -16.66
N LEU A 166 5.02 3.04 -16.15
CA LEU A 166 4.75 3.67 -14.86
C LEU A 166 5.40 2.91 -13.71
N ALA A 167 5.24 1.58 -13.67
CA ALA A 167 5.87 0.71 -12.68
C ALA A 167 7.40 0.84 -12.70
N LYS A 168 8.01 0.96 -13.89
CA LYS A 168 9.44 1.26 -14.03
C LYS A 168 9.80 2.65 -13.53
N GLY A 169 9.01 3.66 -13.89
CA GLY A 169 9.23 5.05 -13.49
C GLY A 169 9.17 5.27 -11.98
N ILE A 170 8.38 4.48 -11.26
CA ILE A 170 8.39 4.49 -9.78
C ILE A 170 9.46 3.57 -9.15
N GLY A 171 10.22 2.84 -9.99
CA GLY A 171 11.30 1.93 -9.60
C GLY A 171 10.90 0.51 -9.22
N ALA A 172 9.63 0.12 -9.36
CA ALA A 172 9.13 -1.18 -8.91
C ALA A 172 9.75 -2.36 -9.68
N THR A 173 10.08 -2.18 -10.96
CA THR A 173 10.75 -3.19 -11.81
C THR A 173 12.13 -3.62 -11.30
N ARG A 174 12.76 -2.84 -10.41
CA ARG A 174 14.01 -3.22 -9.73
C ARG A 174 13.82 -4.36 -8.73
N ALA A 175 12.64 -4.46 -8.13
CA ALA A 175 12.25 -5.56 -7.25
C ALA A 175 11.46 -6.65 -7.99
N GLY A 176 10.72 -6.26 -9.03
CA GLY A 176 9.90 -7.13 -9.85
C GLY A 176 8.42 -6.74 -9.81
N VAL A 177 7.76 -6.84 -10.95
CA VAL A 177 6.35 -6.48 -11.12
C VAL A 177 5.56 -7.69 -11.60
N ILE A 178 4.45 -7.99 -10.94
CA ILE A 178 3.60 -9.14 -11.27
C ILE A 178 2.31 -8.64 -11.95
N GLU A 179 1.95 -9.28 -13.05
CA GLU A 179 0.67 -9.02 -13.72
C GLU A 179 -0.49 -9.68 -12.96
N THR A 180 -1.57 -8.92 -12.77
CA THR A 180 -2.78 -9.33 -12.03
C THR A 180 -4.03 -8.73 -12.68
N THR A 181 -5.18 -8.84 -12.00
CA THR A 181 -6.43 -8.18 -12.35
C THR A 181 -6.85 -7.21 -11.25
N PHE A 182 -7.73 -6.25 -11.57
CA PHE A 182 -8.31 -5.36 -10.56
C PHE A 182 -9.03 -6.12 -9.44
N LYS A 183 -9.70 -7.24 -9.79
CA LYS A 183 -10.36 -8.12 -8.81
C LYS A 183 -9.34 -8.76 -7.86
N GLU A 184 -8.34 -9.44 -8.42
CA GLU A 184 -7.33 -10.15 -7.62
C GLU A 184 -6.56 -9.19 -6.74
N GLU A 185 -6.12 -8.04 -7.26
CA GLU A 185 -5.45 -7.02 -6.46
C GLU A 185 -6.35 -6.53 -5.32
N THR A 186 -7.58 -6.09 -5.63
CA THR A 186 -8.47 -5.50 -4.62
C THR A 186 -8.78 -6.48 -3.50
N GLU A 187 -9.17 -7.70 -3.85
CA GLU A 187 -9.53 -8.71 -2.85
C GLU A 187 -8.30 -9.14 -2.04
N THR A 188 -7.17 -9.44 -2.68
CA THR A 188 -5.99 -9.93 -1.96
C THR A 188 -5.34 -8.87 -1.09
N ASP A 189 -5.38 -7.60 -1.49
CA ASP A 189 -4.86 -6.48 -0.71
C ASP A 189 -5.67 -6.29 0.59
N LEU A 190 -7.01 -6.16 0.46
CA LEU A 190 -7.93 -6.04 1.59
C LEU A 190 -7.89 -7.25 2.53
N ILE A 191 -7.82 -8.46 1.98
CA ILE A 191 -7.68 -9.69 2.77
C ILE A 191 -6.33 -9.70 3.50
N GLY A 192 -5.25 -9.33 2.82
CA GLY A 192 -3.90 -9.32 3.37
C GLY A 192 -3.76 -8.36 4.56
N GLU A 193 -4.25 -7.12 4.42
CA GLU A 193 -4.19 -6.12 5.48
C GLU A 193 -5.03 -6.48 6.71
N GLN A 194 -6.24 -7.02 6.50
CA GLN A 194 -7.13 -7.37 7.60
C GLN A 194 -6.62 -8.58 8.37
N LEU A 195 -6.20 -9.62 7.66
CA LEU A 195 -5.92 -10.93 8.28
C LEU A 195 -4.48 -11.08 8.76
N VAL A 196 -3.54 -10.36 8.16
CA VAL A 196 -2.11 -10.51 8.44
C VAL A 196 -1.46 -9.17 8.72
N LEU A 197 -1.36 -8.28 7.74
CA LEU A 197 -0.38 -7.19 7.77
C LEU A 197 -0.69 -6.10 8.80
N VAL A 198 -1.97 -5.78 9.01
CA VAL A 198 -2.39 -4.75 9.96
C VAL A 198 -3.12 -5.41 11.13
N GLY A 199 -4.29 -6.00 10.90
CA GLY A 199 -5.11 -6.56 11.97
C GLY A 199 -4.44 -7.74 12.69
N GLY A 200 -3.97 -8.72 11.92
CA GLY A 200 -3.34 -9.94 12.46
C GLY A 200 -2.08 -9.67 13.27
N LEU A 201 -1.12 -8.92 12.71
CA LEU A 201 0.14 -8.58 13.37
C LEU A 201 -0.08 -7.72 14.61
N MET A 202 -0.92 -6.68 14.52
CA MET A 202 -1.24 -5.81 15.65
C MET A 202 -1.79 -6.63 16.84
N GLU A 203 -2.81 -7.45 16.59
CA GLU A 203 -3.45 -8.26 17.64
C GLU A 203 -2.53 -9.34 18.20
N LEU A 204 -1.69 -9.99 17.36
CA LEU A 204 -0.74 -11.00 17.83
C LEU A 204 0.31 -10.40 18.75
N ILE A 205 0.87 -9.24 18.38
CA ILE A 205 1.88 -8.54 19.17
C ILE A 205 1.28 -8.05 20.49
N MET A 206 0.11 -7.41 20.45
CA MET A 206 -0.55 -6.90 21.65
C MET A 206 -0.86 -8.02 22.65
N LYS A 207 -1.45 -9.13 22.19
CA LYS A 207 -1.78 -10.27 23.06
C LYS A 207 -0.55 -10.98 23.60
N GLY A 208 0.51 -11.08 22.80
CA GLY A 208 1.80 -11.60 23.27
C GLY A 208 2.39 -10.74 24.39
N TRP A 209 2.35 -9.42 24.22
CA TRP A 209 2.80 -8.48 25.24
C TRP A 209 1.94 -8.52 26.51
N GLU A 210 0.61 -8.50 26.37
CA GLU A 210 -0.36 -8.59 27.49
C GLU A 210 -0.10 -9.84 28.32
N THR A 211 0.02 -11.00 27.66
CA THR A 211 0.29 -12.29 28.32
C THR A 211 1.55 -12.24 29.19
N LEU A 212 2.63 -11.66 28.68
CA LEU A 212 3.88 -11.55 29.44
C LEU A 212 3.73 -10.61 30.65
N VAL A 213 3.07 -9.46 30.48
CA VAL A 213 2.86 -8.51 31.57
C VAL A 213 1.92 -9.08 32.64
N GLU A 214 0.87 -9.78 32.25
CA GLU A 214 -0.06 -10.46 33.16
C GLU A 214 0.60 -11.58 33.97
N MET A 215 1.64 -12.22 33.42
CA MET A 215 2.49 -13.17 34.14
C MET A 215 3.49 -12.50 35.11
N GLY A 216 3.51 -11.17 35.18
CA GLY A 216 4.36 -10.40 36.09
C GLY A 216 5.74 -10.04 35.54
N TYR A 217 5.99 -10.22 34.23
CA TYR A 217 7.22 -9.76 33.61
C TYR A 217 7.21 -8.23 33.41
N GLN A 218 8.41 -7.65 33.32
CA GLN A 218 8.56 -6.21 33.10
C GLN A 218 7.97 -5.79 31.74
N PRO A 219 7.15 -4.72 31.66
CA PRO A 219 6.60 -4.20 30.41
C PRO A 219 7.63 -3.98 29.31
N GLU A 220 8.83 -3.49 29.67
CA GLU A 220 9.91 -3.20 28.74
C GLU A 220 10.53 -4.47 28.17
N VAL A 221 10.71 -5.50 29.00
CA VAL A 221 11.18 -6.82 28.56
C VAL A 221 10.13 -7.46 27.65
N ALA A 222 8.86 -7.40 28.04
CA ALA A 222 7.76 -7.90 27.20
C ALA A 222 7.69 -7.19 25.85
N TYR A 223 8.01 -5.89 25.79
CA TYR A 223 8.05 -5.14 24.53
C TYR A 223 9.17 -5.63 23.61
N PHE A 224 10.35 -5.93 24.16
CA PHE A 224 11.45 -6.49 23.38
C PHE A 224 11.08 -7.85 22.77
N GLU A 225 10.50 -8.73 23.59
CA GLU A 225 10.10 -10.09 23.20
C GLU A 225 8.94 -10.11 22.19
N ALA A 226 7.91 -9.27 22.40
CA ALA A 226 6.69 -9.33 21.60
C ALA A 226 6.76 -8.50 20.29
N LEU A 227 7.50 -7.38 20.28
CA LEU A 227 7.52 -6.46 19.15
C LEU A 227 8.92 -6.28 18.55
N ASN A 228 9.93 -5.98 19.37
CA ASN A 228 11.25 -5.61 18.84
C ASN A 228 11.91 -6.78 18.09
N GLU A 229 11.88 -7.98 18.66
CA GLU A 229 12.45 -9.18 18.01
C GLU A 229 11.59 -9.70 16.85
N ALA A 230 10.29 -9.40 16.83
CA ALA A 230 9.41 -9.76 15.71
C ALA A 230 9.92 -9.16 14.38
N LYS A 231 10.48 -7.94 14.41
CA LYS A 231 11.15 -7.35 13.24
C LYS A 231 12.32 -8.20 12.75
N LEU A 232 13.19 -8.66 13.64
CA LEU A 232 14.37 -9.45 13.27
C LEU A 232 13.97 -10.80 12.66
N ILE A 233 12.96 -11.45 13.24
CA ILE A 233 12.38 -12.69 12.70
C ILE A 233 11.78 -12.43 11.31
N MET A 234 11.04 -11.34 11.14
CA MET A 234 10.46 -10.99 9.84
C MET A 234 11.54 -10.69 8.79
N ASP A 235 12.62 -10.00 9.15
CA ASP A 235 13.75 -9.74 8.24
C ASP A 235 14.39 -11.07 7.78
N LEU A 236 14.48 -12.08 8.66
CA LEU A 236 14.96 -13.43 8.30
C LEU A 236 13.97 -14.18 7.39
N ILE A 237 12.66 -14.13 7.69
CA ILE A 237 11.63 -14.77 6.87
C ILE A 237 11.62 -14.14 5.47
N TRP A 238 11.68 -12.81 5.40
CA TRP A 238 11.69 -12.08 4.15
C TRP A 238 12.90 -12.45 3.28
N ARG A 239 14.08 -12.58 3.89
CA ARG A 239 15.31 -12.86 3.15
C ARG A 239 15.56 -14.34 2.84
N TYR A 240 15.15 -15.26 3.72
CA TYR A 240 15.52 -16.67 3.65
C TYR A 240 14.32 -17.64 3.70
N GLY A 241 13.10 -17.12 3.74
CA GLY A 241 11.88 -17.90 3.90
C GLY A 241 11.74 -18.52 5.30
N MET A 242 10.61 -19.20 5.53
CA MET A 242 10.29 -19.82 6.83
C MET A 242 11.36 -20.82 7.29
N LYS A 243 11.82 -21.70 6.40
CA LYS A 243 12.86 -22.68 6.70
C LYS A 243 14.19 -22.00 7.02
N GLY A 244 14.59 -21.00 6.23
CA GLY A 244 15.85 -20.29 6.42
C GLY A 244 15.88 -19.45 7.71
N MET A 245 14.74 -18.92 8.14
CA MET A 245 14.58 -18.33 9.48
C MET A 245 14.79 -19.40 10.56
N LEU A 246 14.10 -20.54 10.47
CA LEU A 246 14.23 -21.62 11.46
C LEU A 246 15.67 -22.15 11.57
N GLU A 247 16.40 -22.20 10.46
CA GLU A 247 17.83 -22.56 10.39
C GLU A 247 18.75 -21.56 11.10
N ARG A 248 18.29 -20.31 11.34
CA ARG A 248 19.07 -19.20 11.88
C ARG A 248 18.67 -18.79 13.31
N VAL A 249 17.69 -19.45 13.90
CA VAL A 249 17.36 -19.35 15.33
C VAL A 249 17.94 -20.54 16.10
N SER A 250 17.99 -20.44 17.43
CA SER A 250 18.47 -21.53 18.29
C SER A 250 17.63 -22.80 18.13
N VAL A 251 18.20 -23.96 18.48
CA VAL A 251 17.47 -25.24 18.44
C VAL A 251 16.23 -25.19 19.34
N THR A 252 16.32 -24.52 20.49
CA THR A 252 15.19 -24.31 21.41
C THR A 252 14.09 -23.46 20.78
N ALA A 253 14.43 -22.33 20.15
CA ALA A 253 13.46 -21.48 19.48
C ALA A 253 12.78 -22.20 18.30
N ARG A 254 13.55 -22.98 17.52
CA ARG A 254 13.03 -23.81 16.44
C ARG A 254 12.03 -24.86 16.95
N TYR A 255 12.37 -25.57 18.03
CA TYR A 255 11.48 -26.54 18.64
C TYR A 255 10.19 -25.88 19.15
N GLY A 256 10.31 -24.76 19.87
CA GLY A 256 9.16 -24.01 20.38
C GLY A 256 8.25 -23.53 19.26
N GLY A 257 8.81 -22.87 18.24
CA GLY A 257 8.05 -22.38 17.09
C GLY A 257 7.30 -23.49 16.35
N LEU A 258 7.93 -24.65 16.12
CA LEU A 258 7.32 -25.78 15.41
C LEU A 258 6.27 -26.55 16.23
N THR A 259 6.37 -26.57 17.57
CA THR A 259 5.47 -27.36 18.44
C THR A 259 4.37 -26.56 19.12
N VAL A 260 4.52 -25.24 19.21
CA VAL A 260 3.57 -24.33 19.86
C VAL A 260 2.82 -23.46 18.84
N GLY A 261 3.46 -23.06 17.74
CA GLY A 261 2.88 -22.09 16.80
C GLY A 261 1.51 -22.48 16.25
N ASN A 262 1.31 -23.74 15.87
CA ASN A 262 0.03 -24.25 15.36
C ASN A 262 -1.04 -24.48 16.43
N LYS A 263 -0.69 -24.39 17.71
CA LYS A 263 -1.63 -24.45 18.84
C LYS A 263 -2.15 -23.06 19.18
N VAL A 264 -1.33 -22.03 18.97
CA VAL A 264 -1.73 -20.62 19.13
C VAL A 264 -2.49 -20.14 17.89
N ILE A 265 -1.94 -20.39 16.70
CA ILE A 265 -2.56 -20.10 15.41
C ILE A 265 -3.10 -21.41 14.82
N ASP A 266 -4.28 -21.78 15.27
CA ASP A 266 -4.86 -23.10 15.02
C ASP A 266 -5.86 -23.12 13.85
N GLY A 267 -6.58 -24.24 13.72
CA GLY A 267 -7.61 -24.40 12.70
C GLY A 267 -8.79 -23.44 12.88
N GLU A 268 -9.10 -22.98 14.09
CA GLU A 268 -10.14 -21.99 14.32
C GLU A 268 -9.75 -20.62 13.77
N VAL A 269 -8.50 -20.19 14.00
CA VAL A 269 -7.97 -18.95 13.41
C VAL A 269 -8.09 -19.00 11.88
N LYS A 270 -7.72 -20.12 11.24
CA LYS A 270 -7.87 -20.29 9.79
C LYS A 270 -9.33 -20.24 9.33
N ARG A 271 -10.29 -20.78 10.11
CA ARG A 271 -11.73 -20.67 9.80
C ARG A 271 -12.19 -19.21 9.85
N LYS A 272 -11.78 -18.45 10.87
CA LYS A 272 -12.11 -17.02 10.99
C LYS A 272 -11.49 -16.21 9.84
N MET A 273 -10.23 -16.47 9.50
CA MET A 273 -9.58 -15.87 8.34
C MET A 273 -10.38 -16.09 7.06
N ARG A 274 -10.85 -17.33 6.79
CA ARG A 274 -11.70 -17.61 5.63
C ARG A 274 -13.02 -16.84 5.68
N MET A 275 -13.70 -16.83 6.82
CA MET A 275 -14.98 -16.13 6.98
C MET A 275 -14.84 -14.63 6.67
N TYR A 276 -13.82 -13.96 7.20
CA TYR A 276 -13.60 -12.54 6.91
C TYR A 276 -13.12 -12.28 5.47
N ALA A 277 -12.35 -13.20 4.89
CA ALA A 277 -12.00 -13.12 3.47
C ALA A 277 -13.25 -13.21 2.56
N GLU A 278 -14.21 -14.08 2.89
CA GLU A 278 -15.46 -14.21 2.15
C GLU A 278 -16.31 -12.92 2.22
N ARG A 279 -16.22 -12.14 3.31
CA ARG A 279 -16.88 -10.82 3.43
C ARG A 279 -16.27 -9.77 2.50
N VAL A 280 -14.97 -9.85 2.19
CA VAL A 280 -14.32 -9.00 1.19
C VAL A 280 -14.77 -9.38 -0.22
N VAL A 281 -14.71 -10.68 -0.54
CA VAL A 281 -15.10 -11.21 -1.86
C VAL A 281 -16.58 -10.93 -2.16
N SER A 282 -17.46 -11.00 -1.16
CA SER A 282 -18.89 -10.72 -1.33
C SER A 282 -19.22 -9.22 -1.42
N GLY A 283 -18.27 -8.34 -1.12
CA GLY A 283 -18.46 -6.89 -1.02
C GLY A 283 -19.19 -6.44 0.25
N GLU A 284 -19.39 -7.31 1.23
CA GLU A 284 -19.98 -6.96 2.53
C GLU A 284 -19.09 -5.97 3.28
N PHE A 285 -17.77 -6.22 3.33
CA PHE A 285 -16.80 -5.31 3.94
C PHE A 285 -16.83 -3.94 3.28
N THR A 286 -16.90 -3.87 1.95
CA THR A 286 -16.97 -2.61 1.20
C THR A 286 -18.18 -1.76 1.60
N LYS A 287 -19.35 -2.38 1.78
CA LYS A 287 -20.55 -1.66 2.24
C LYS A 287 -20.40 -1.17 3.67
N GLU A 288 -19.85 -2.00 4.55
CA GLU A 288 -19.55 -1.63 5.94
C GLU A 288 -18.59 -0.44 6.00
N TRP A 289 -17.49 -0.51 5.26
CA TRP A 289 -16.47 0.53 5.22
C TRP A 289 -16.99 1.85 4.65
N LEU A 290 -17.71 1.83 3.53
CA LEU A 290 -18.32 3.04 2.96
C LEU A 290 -19.31 3.71 3.91
N LYS A 291 -20.06 2.93 4.69
CA LYS A 291 -20.95 3.45 5.72
C LYS A 291 -20.15 4.06 6.87
N PHE A 292 -19.17 3.33 7.39
CA PHE A 292 -18.31 3.82 8.46
C PHE A 292 -17.56 5.09 8.06
N TYR A 293 -17.08 5.22 6.83
CA TYR A 293 -16.39 6.43 6.39
C TYR A 293 -17.29 7.68 6.44
N LYS A 294 -18.61 7.52 6.20
CA LYS A 294 -19.56 8.65 6.22
C LYS A 294 -20.06 9.01 7.62
N GLU A 295 -20.26 8.00 8.46
CA GLU A 295 -20.99 8.14 9.73
C GLU A 295 -20.11 7.89 10.96
N GLY A 296 -19.03 7.15 10.79
CA GLY A 296 -18.15 6.69 11.85
C GLY A 296 -17.02 7.66 12.16
N ASN A 297 -16.26 7.32 13.20
CA ASN A 297 -15.13 8.10 13.65
C ASN A 297 -13.92 7.17 13.83
N ILE A 298 -12.95 7.26 12.92
CA ILE A 298 -11.74 6.43 13.00
C ILE A 298 -10.93 6.70 14.28
N GLU A 299 -10.98 7.92 14.81
CA GLU A 299 -10.30 8.28 16.07
C GLU A 299 -10.85 7.52 17.28
N GLU A 300 -12.13 7.14 17.24
CA GLU A 300 -12.74 6.31 18.29
C GLU A 300 -12.20 4.88 18.26
N LEU A 301 -11.97 4.31 17.08
CA LEU A 301 -11.32 3.01 16.94
C LEU A 301 -9.84 3.08 17.32
N MET A 302 -9.16 4.17 16.96
CA MET A 302 -7.75 4.41 17.30
C MET A 302 -7.54 4.58 18.80
N LYS A 303 -8.54 5.07 19.54
CA LYS A 303 -8.46 5.27 21.00
C LYS A 303 -8.02 4.00 21.74
N ARG A 304 -8.56 2.83 21.35
CA ARG A 304 -8.16 1.53 21.94
C ARG A 304 -6.65 1.29 21.83
N ILE A 305 -6.04 1.67 20.70
CA ILE A 305 -4.61 1.47 20.45
C ILE A 305 -3.80 2.54 21.17
N SER A 306 -4.21 3.80 21.07
CA SER A 306 -3.55 4.94 21.70
C SER A 306 -3.50 4.84 23.23
N GLU A 307 -4.50 4.21 23.85
CA GLU A 307 -4.58 3.99 25.29
C GLU A 307 -3.94 2.67 25.75
N HIS A 308 -3.50 1.81 24.81
CA HIS A 308 -2.88 0.56 25.16
C HIS A 308 -1.48 0.76 25.75
N LYS A 309 -1.16 0.10 26.87
CA LYS A 309 0.10 0.29 27.61
C LYS A 309 1.36 -0.08 26.82
N ILE A 310 1.23 -0.90 25.77
CA ILE A 310 2.34 -1.21 24.85
C ILE A 310 2.84 0.06 24.14
N GLU A 311 1.97 1.03 23.84
CA GLU A 311 2.34 2.27 23.15
C GLU A 311 3.07 3.23 24.08
N GLU A 312 2.66 3.32 25.34
CA GLU A 312 3.39 4.09 26.36
C GLU A 312 4.80 3.51 26.57
N THR A 313 4.89 2.20 26.75
CA THR A 313 6.16 1.48 26.95
C THR A 313 7.06 1.63 25.72
N GLY A 314 6.49 1.38 24.54
CA GLY A 314 7.20 1.43 23.27
C GLY A 314 7.73 2.81 22.93
N ARG A 315 7.02 3.89 23.27
CA ARG A 315 7.49 5.26 23.06
C ARG A 315 8.80 5.52 23.80
N LYS A 316 8.85 5.20 25.10
CA LYS A 316 10.05 5.33 25.93
C LYS A 316 11.22 4.51 25.39
N ILE A 317 10.96 3.29 24.92
CA ILE A 317 11.98 2.41 24.33
C ILE A 317 12.51 2.98 23.02
N ARG A 318 11.62 3.44 22.13
CA ARG A 318 12.01 4.01 20.83
C ARG A 318 12.82 5.30 21.00
N GLU A 319 12.48 6.16 21.96
CA GLU A 319 13.27 7.35 22.33
C GLU A 319 14.71 6.97 22.70
N ILE A 320 14.90 5.90 23.49
CA ILE A 320 16.23 5.42 23.89
C ILE A 320 17.00 4.84 22.70
N ILE A 321 16.35 4.01 21.87
CA ILE A 321 17.00 3.30 20.75
C ILE A 321 17.42 4.28 19.64
N PHE A 322 16.49 5.13 19.22
CA PHE A 322 16.69 5.99 18.06
C PHE A 322 17.28 7.36 18.43
N ARG A 323 17.29 7.71 19.73
CA ARG A 323 17.78 9.01 20.24
C ARG A 323 17.19 10.18 19.44
N GLU A 324 15.91 10.07 19.08
CA GLU A 324 15.20 11.15 18.40
C GLU A 324 15.10 12.34 19.37
N PRO A 325 15.49 13.57 18.96
CA PRO A 325 15.33 14.76 19.79
C PRO A 325 13.87 15.15 20.00
#